data_AF-A0A8J7SUC9-F1
#
_entry.id   AF-A0A8J7SUC9-F1
#
_cell.length_a   1.000
_cell.length_b   1.000
_cell.length_c   1.000
_cell.angle_alpha   90.00
_cell.angle_beta   90.00
_cell.angle_gamma   90.00
#
_symmetry.space_group_name_H-M   'P 1'
#
loop_
_entity.id
_entity.type
_entity.pdbx_description
1 polymer ?
#
loop_
_entity_poly.entity_id
_entity_poly.type
_entity_poly.pdbx_seq_one_letter_code
_entity_poly.pdbx_strand_id
1 'polypeptide(L)'
;MAHPYHHALSSVKKWGGTVDDYLACHEFFDASKLILADFRHRALRHHAEGIFFLEQVQGKTLTLSTGRVIPTRWVGEQHVREDLGFIPSFADWARSIRAEPWMGRTQKIEADVDPHLASPVREVI
;
A
#
# COMPACT_ATOMS: atom_id res chain seq x y z
N MET A 1 12.52 13.66 -1.95
CA MET A 1 11.32 13.02 -2.53
C MET A 1 10.44 14.12 -3.05
N ALA A 2 9.85 13.97 -4.24
CA ALA A 2 8.89 14.95 -4.72
C ALA A 2 7.67 14.96 -3.77
N HIS A 3 7.10 16.14 -3.55
CA HIS A 3 5.86 16.28 -2.77
C HIS A 3 4.69 15.73 -3.61
N PRO A 4 3.61 15.18 -3.02
CA PRO A 4 2.43 14.71 -3.76
C PRO A 4 1.90 15.72 -4.77
N TYR A 5 1.93 17.00 -4.41
CA TYR A 5 1.61 18.12 -5.32
C TYR A 5 2.42 18.11 -6.63
N HIS A 6 3.72 17.86 -6.58
CA HIS A 6 4.55 17.82 -7.80
C HIS A 6 4.24 16.60 -8.67
N HIS A 7 3.92 15.46 -8.06
CA HIS A 7 3.42 14.30 -8.81
C HIS A 7 2.05 14.60 -9.44
N ALA A 8 1.16 15.28 -8.73
CA ALA A 8 -0.13 15.70 -9.28
C ALA A 8 0.04 16.64 -10.48
N LEU A 9 0.98 17.58 -10.44
CA LEU A 9 1.35 18.40 -11.61
C LEU A 9 1.89 17.57 -12.77
N SER A 10 2.70 16.54 -12.50
CA SER A 10 3.18 15.60 -13.52
C SER A 10 2.02 14.81 -14.16
N SER A 11 1.05 14.39 -13.34
CA SER A 11 -0.19 13.73 -13.78
C SER A 11 -1.06 14.65 -14.64
N VAL A 12 -1.23 15.92 -14.24
CA VAL A 12 -1.90 16.95 -15.06
C VAL A 12 -1.23 17.09 -16.42
N LYS A 13 0.10 17.18 -16.46
CA LYS A 13 0.86 17.27 -17.71
C LYS A 13 0.64 16.05 -18.62
N LYS A 14 0.47 14.86 -18.03
CA LYS A 14 0.36 13.60 -18.78
C LYS A 14 -1.07 13.29 -19.25
N TRP A 15 -2.07 13.60 -18.44
CA TRP A 15 -3.45 13.15 -18.68
C TRP A 15 -4.48 14.28 -18.78
N GLY A 16 -4.12 15.52 -18.46
CA GLY A 16 -5.02 16.68 -18.39
C GLY A 16 -5.67 16.82 -17.02
N GLY A 17 -6.75 17.58 -16.91
CA GLY A 17 -7.45 17.81 -15.63
C GLY A 17 -6.77 18.86 -14.74
N THR A 18 -7.05 18.79 -13.45
CA THR A 18 -6.50 19.68 -12.41
C THR A 18 -5.71 18.89 -11.38
N VAL A 19 -4.97 19.58 -10.50
CA VAL A 19 -4.23 18.93 -9.41
C VAL A 19 -5.17 18.12 -8.50
N ASP A 20 -6.37 18.63 -8.24
CA ASP A 20 -7.35 18.01 -7.34
C ASP A 20 -7.82 16.64 -7.85
N ASP A 21 -7.79 16.41 -9.16
CA ASP A 21 -8.11 15.12 -9.77
C ASP A 21 -7.11 14.01 -9.36
N TYR A 22 -5.89 14.36 -8.92
CA TYR A 22 -4.79 13.42 -8.69
C TYR A 22 -4.19 13.47 -7.29
N LEU A 23 -4.34 14.58 -6.56
CA LEU A 23 -3.61 14.82 -5.32
C LEU A 23 -3.82 13.69 -4.30
N ALA A 24 -5.07 13.26 -4.09
CA ALA A 24 -5.41 12.18 -3.17
C ALA A 24 -4.74 10.84 -3.55
N CYS A 25 -4.54 10.58 -4.84
CA CYS A 25 -3.83 9.37 -5.29
C CYS A 25 -2.34 9.41 -4.89
N HIS A 26 -1.69 10.57 -5.01
CA HIS A 26 -0.28 10.70 -4.64
C HIS A 26 -0.08 10.79 -3.13
N GLU A 27 -0.98 11.45 -2.41
CA GLU A 27 -1.00 11.46 -0.95
C GLU A 27 -1.20 10.06 -0.37
N PHE A 28 -1.97 9.19 -1.03
CA PHE A 28 -2.10 7.80 -0.62
C PHE A 28 -0.76 7.07 -0.55
N PHE A 29 0.12 7.20 -1.54
CA PHE A 29 1.43 6.54 -1.50
C PHE A 29 2.34 7.15 -0.43
N ASP A 30 2.29 8.47 -0.29
CA ASP A 30 3.16 9.21 0.62
C ASP A 30 2.70 9.24 2.08
N ALA A 31 1.45 8.88 2.37
CA ALA A 31 0.92 8.87 3.73
C ALA A 31 1.70 7.96 4.69
N SER A 32 2.45 6.96 4.18
CA SER A 32 3.36 6.16 5.00
C SER A 32 4.52 6.96 5.61
N LYS A 33 4.79 8.19 5.13
CA LYS A 33 5.75 9.12 5.74
C LYS A 33 5.41 9.47 7.20
N LEU A 34 4.14 9.33 7.59
CA LEU A 34 3.71 9.48 8.99
C LEU A 34 4.34 8.44 9.92
N ILE A 35 4.76 7.29 9.37
CA ILE A 35 5.36 6.18 10.12
C ILE A 35 6.90 6.28 10.06
N LEU A 36 7.44 6.56 8.86
CA LEU A 36 8.88 6.67 8.62
C LEU A 36 9.16 7.82 7.65
N ALA A 37 9.92 8.83 8.05
CA ALA A 37 10.21 10.02 7.21
C ALA A 37 11.39 9.83 6.22
N ASP A 38 11.80 8.58 5.96
CA ASP A 38 12.86 8.22 5.01
C ASP A 38 12.37 7.16 4.02
N PHE A 39 13.19 6.83 3.01
CA PHE A 39 12.83 5.97 1.89
C PHE A 39 12.20 4.62 2.27
N ARG A 40 12.43 4.11 3.48
CA ARG A 40 11.88 2.81 3.93
C ARG A 40 10.35 2.84 3.99
N HIS A 41 9.72 4.00 4.14
CA HIS A 41 8.26 4.14 4.07
C HIS A 41 7.66 3.64 2.75
N ARG A 42 8.48 3.64 1.68
CA ARG A 42 8.08 3.18 0.36
C ARG A 42 7.76 1.69 0.34
N ALA A 43 8.38 0.89 1.21
CA ALA A 43 8.10 -0.54 1.33
C ALA A 43 6.63 -0.86 1.64
N LEU A 44 5.88 0.09 2.22
CA LEU A 44 4.47 -0.11 2.56
C LEU A 44 3.52 -0.01 1.36
N ARG A 45 3.84 0.80 0.34
CA ARG A 45 2.88 1.13 -0.74
C ARG A 45 3.49 1.29 -2.14
N HIS A 46 4.80 1.50 -2.26
CA HIS A 46 5.47 1.72 -3.55
C HIS A 46 5.92 0.39 -4.17
N HIS A 47 4.95 -0.48 -4.44
CA HIS A 47 5.14 -1.76 -5.13
C HIS A 47 3.84 -2.14 -5.83
N ALA A 48 3.87 -3.23 -6.61
CA ALA A 48 2.73 -3.69 -7.40
C ALA A 48 1.40 -3.75 -6.60
N GLU A 49 1.38 -4.44 -5.45
CA GLU A 49 0.14 -4.54 -4.64
C GLU A 49 -0.36 -3.18 -4.12
N GLY A 50 0.51 -2.25 -3.73
CA GLY A 50 0.09 -0.92 -3.29
C GLY A 50 -0.60 -0.10 -4.40
N ILE A 51 -0.24 -0.34 -5.67
CA ILE A 51 -0.94 0.26 -6.82
C ILE A 51 -2.36 -0.30 -6.96
N PHE A 52 -2.56 -1.59 -6.72
CA PHE A 52 -3.92 -2.18 -6.71
C PHE A 52 -4.70 -1.78 -5.47
N PHE A 53 -4.02 -1.55 -4.35
CA PHE A 53 -4.66 -1.05 -3.15
C PHE A 53 -5.18 0.38 -3.35
N LEU A 54 -4.45 1.23 -4.09
CA LEU A 54 -4.97 2.54 -4.51
C LEU A 54 -6.33 2.43 -5.21
N GLU A 55 -6.53 1.45 -6.10
CA GLU A 55 -7.82 1.25 -6.79
C GLU A 55 -8.95 0.89 -5.82
N GLN A 56 -8.64 0.24 -4.69
CA GLN A 56 -9.66 -0.04 -3.66
C GLN A 56 -10.06 1.22 -2.89
N VAL A 57 -9.14 2.19 -2.77
CA VAL A 57 -9.36 3.43 -2.03
C VAL A 57 -10.01 4.51 -2.90
N GLN A 58 -9.53 4.69 -4.13
CA GLN A 58 -9.96 5.76 -5.03
C GLN A 58 -10.93 5.28 -6.14
N GLY A 59 -11.21 3.98 -6.20
CA GLY A 59 -11.95 3.35 -7.29
C GLY A 59 -11.05 2.95 -8.46
N LYS A 60 -11.55 2.09 -9.35
CA LYS A 60 -10.80 1.54 -10.48
C LYS A 60 -10.48 2.56 -11.57
N THR A 61 -11.27 3.62 -11.66
CA THR A 61 -11.13 4.69 -12.64
C THR A 61 -11.37 6.04 -12.00
N LEU A 62 -10.66 7.06 -12.47
CA LEU A 62 -10.87 8.46 -12.14
C LEU A 62 -11.63 9.14 -13.28
N THR A 63 -12.69 9.88 -12.95
CA THR A 63 -13.30 10.84 -13.87
C THR A 63 -12.67 12.19 -13.59
N LEU A 64 -11.85 12.66 -14.52
CA LEU A 64 -11.17 13.95 -14.40
C LEU A 64 -12.18 15.09 -14.54
N SER A 65 -11.83 16.27 -14.02
CA SER A 65 -12.57 17.52 -14.21
C SER A 65 -12.87 17.88 -15.69
N THR A 66 -12.11 17.32 -16.64
CA THR A 66 -12.35 17.44 -18.09
C THR A 66 -13.46 16.54 -18.63
N GLY A 67 -14.03 15.65 -17.80
CA GLY A 67 -14.96 14.58 -18.19
C GLY A 67 -14.27 13.33 -18.74
N ARG A 68 -12.94 13.36 -18.95
CA ARG A 68 -12.17 12.18 -19.37
C ARG A 68 -12.10 11.16 -18.23
N VAL A 69 -12.33 9.89 -18.55
CA VAL A 69 -12.14 8.78 -17.62
C VAL A 69 -10.79 8.11 -17.87
N ILE A 70 -10.00 7.88 -16.82
CA ILE A 70 -8.72 7.16 -16.88
C ILE A 70 -8.66 6.05 -15.81
N PRO A 71 -7.89 4.97 -16.01
CA PRO A 71 -7.63 3.99 -14.96
C PRO A 71 -6.84 4.59 -13.80
N THR A 72 -7.31 4.37 -12.57
CA THR A 72 -6.63 4.86 -11.36
C THR A 72 -5.23 4.25 -11.22
N ARG A 73 -5.07 2.98 -11.59
CA ARG A 73 -3.75 2.32 -11.65
C ARG A 73 -2.72 3.08 -12.47
N TRP A 74 -3.10 3.82 -13.52
CA TRP A 74 -2.12 4.57 -14.32
C TRP A 74 -1.44 5.67 -13.49
N VAL A 75 -2.20 6.32 -12.60
CA VAL A 75 -1.71 7.31 -11.64
C VAL A 75 -0.75 6.68 -10.65
N GLY A 76 -1.13 5.53 -10.08
CA GLY A 76 -0.27 4.81 -9.14
C GLY A 76 1.02 4.30 -9.77
N GLU A 77 0.93 3.70 -10.95
CA GLU A 77 2.11 3.26 -11.69
C GLU A 77 3.03 4.42 -12.08
N GLN A 78 2.49 5.59 -12.44
CA GLN A 78 3.32 6.78 -12.68
C GLN A 78 4.05 7.19 -11.40
N HIS A 79 3.33 7.35 -10.30
CA HIS A 79 3.90 7.79 -9.02
C HIS A 79 5.09 6.90 -8.63
N VAL A 80 4.88 5.58 -8.63
CA VAL A 80 5.94 4.63 -8.25
C VAL A 80 7.14 4.69 -9.20
N ARG A 81 6.91 4.80 -10.52
CA ARG A 81 8.01 4.93 -11.50
C ARG A 81 8.77 6.24 -11.37
N GLU A 82 8.11 7.35 -11.06
CA GLU A 82 8.78 8.63 -10.83
C GLU A 82 9.66 8.59 -9.59
N ASP A 83 9.25 7.83 -8.57
CA ASP A 83 9.96 7.76 -7.31
C ASP A 83 11.10 6.71 -7.27
N LEU A 84 10.95 5.61 -8.02
CA LEU A 84 11.86 4.46 -7.97
C LEU A 84 12.49 4.09 -9.33
N GLY A 85 12.03 4.67 -10.45
CA GLY A 85 12.47 4.33 -11.80
C GLY A 85 11.87 3.03 -12.37
N PHE A 86 11.29 2.17 -11.53
CA PHE A 86 10.57 0.94 -11.91
C PHE A 86 9.51 0.60 -10.86
N ILE A 87 8.69 -0.43 -11.10
CA ILE A 87 7.70 -0.91 -10.13
C ILE A 87 8.23 -2.19 -9.48
N PRO A 88 8.63 -2.17 -8.20
CA PRO A 88 9.05 -3.38 -7.51
C PRO A 88 7.85 -4.23 -7.10
N SER A 89 8.13 -5.48 -6.73
CA SER A 89 7.23 -6.34 -5.96
C SER A 89 7.43 -6.11 -4.45
N PHE A 90 6.51 -6.58 -3.61
CA PHE A 90 6.76 -6.58 -2.16
C PHE A 90 7.92 -7.51 -1.78
N ALA A 91 8.20 -8.54 -2.58
CA ALA A 91 9.33 -9.45 -2.33
C ALA A 91 10.69 -8.73 -2.39
N ASP A 92 10.83 -7.71 -3.24
CA ASP A 92 12.04 -6.88 -3.33
C ASP A 92 12.32 -6.11 -2.03
N TRP A 93 11.28 -5.75 -1.29
CA TRP A 93 11.40 -5.15 0.04
C TRP A 93 11.58 -6.20 1.14
N ALA A 94 10.75 -7.25 1.12
CA ALA A 94 10.71 -8.27 2.16
C ALA A 94 12.04 -9.02 2.29
N ARG A 95 12.78 -9.22 1.20
CA ARG A 95 14.10 -9.87 1.21
C ARG A 95 15.16 -9.10 2.02
N SER A 96 14.93 -7.84 2.33
CA SER A 96 15.82 -7.00 3.15
C SER A 96 15.43 -7.01 4.64
N ILE A 97 14.36 -7.68 5.03
CA ILE A 97 13.95 -7.80 6.44
C ILE A 97 14.88 -8.76 7.15
N ARG A 98 15.52 -8.28 8.23
CA ARG A 98 16.24 -9.14 9.18
C ARG A 98 15.24 -9.69 10.19
N ALA A 99 15.08 -11.02 10.21
CA ALA A 99 14.18 -11.68 11.13
C ALA A 99 14.61 -11.47 12.59
N GLU A 100 13.66 -11.08 13.43
CA GLU A 100 13.81 -10.98 14.88
C GLU A 100 12.90 -12.00 15.58
N PRO A 101 13.22 -12.45 16.81
CA PRO A 101 12.48 -13.53 17.49
C PRO A 101 10.96 -13.32 17.60
N TRP A 102 10.51 -12.06 17.69
CA TRP A 102 9.10 -11.72 17.82
C TRP A 102 8.32 -11.87 16.49
N MET A 103 8.99 -11.86 15.34
CA MET A 103 8.33 -11.88 14.02
C MET A 103 7.74 -13.25 13.65
N GLY A 104 8.27 -14.33 14.21
CA GLY A 104 7.81 -15.70 13.96
C GLY A 104 7.18 -16.39 15.17
N ARG A 105 7.21 -15.76 16.35
CA ARG A 105 6.64 -16.34 17.58
C ARG A 105 5.12 -16.14 17.57
N THR A 106 4.38 -17.19 17.23
CA THR A 106 2.91 -17.22 17.31
C THR A 106 2.45 -18.02 18.53
N GLN A 107 1.32 -17.62 19.12
CA GLN A 107 0.63 -18.41 20.14
C GLN A 107 -0.36 -19.35 19.44
N LYS A 108 -0.44 -20.60 19.90
CA LYS A 108 -1.52 -21.51 19.52
C LYS A 108 -2.72 -21.19 20.38
N ILE A 109 -3.71 -20.54 19.78
CA ILE A 109 -4.93 -20.09 20.48
C ILE A 109 -6.11 -21.03 20.21
N GLU A 110 -5.95 -22.03 19.33
CA GLU A 110 -7.05 -22.85 18.82
C GLU A 110 -7.77 -23.58 19.96
N ALA A 111 -7.03 -24.18 20.90
CA ALA A 111 -7.60 -24.87 22.05
C ALA A 111 -8.24 -23.92 23.08
N ASP A 112 -7.87 -22.63 23.07
CA ASP A 112 -8.39 -21.62 23.98
C ASP A 112 -9.70 -21.00 23.47
N VAL A 113 -9.92 -21.01 22.15
CA VAL A 113 -11.07 -20.34 21.50
C VAL A 113 -12.05 -21.29 20.83
N ASP A 114 -11.65 -22.53 20.53
CA ASP A 114 -12.51 -23.57 19.97
C ASP A 114 -12.80 -24.66 21.02
N PRO A 115 -14.01 -24.67 21.63
CA PRO A 115 -14.40 -25.69 22.60
C PRO A 115 -14.36 -27.12 22.07
N HIS A 116 -14.37 -27.33 20.75
CA HIS A 116 -14.27 -28.65 20.14
C HIS A 116 -12.82 -29.16 20.06
N LEU A 117 -11.84 -28.28 20.26
CA LEU A 117 -10.42 -28.61 20.34
C LEU A 117 -9.89 -28.58 21.79
N ALA A 118 -10.70 -28.11 22.74
CA ALA A 118 -10.37 -28.15 24.16
C ALA A 118 -10.25 -29.61 24.63
N SER A 119 -9.13 -29.95 25.27
CA SER A 119 -8.93 -31.30 25.80
C SER A 119 -10.01 -31.62 26.83
N PRO A 120 -10.63 -32.83 26.80
CA PRO A 120 -11.62 -33.21 27.80
C PRO A 120 -10.96 -33.15 29.17
N VAL A 121 -11.58 -32.42 30.10
CA VAL A 121 -11.15 -32.33 31.49
C VAL A 121 -11.14 -33.76 32.04
N ARG A 122 -9.96 -34.32 32.29
CA ARG A 122 -9.84 -35.58 33.02
C ARG A 122 -10.13 -35.28 34.48
N GLU A 123 -11.33 -35.60 34.95
CA GLU A 123 -11.59 -35.69 36.38
C GLU A 123 -10.73 -36.83 36.94
N VAL A 124 -9.80 -36.48 37.82
CA VAL A 124 -9.02 -37.44 38.59
C VAL A 124 -9.86 -37.77 39.83
N ILE A 125 -10.40 -38.99 39.86
CA ILE A 125 -11.12 -39.59 41.01
C ILE A 125 -10.09 -40.13 42.00
#